data_AF-A0A9X1W0B8-F1
#
_entry.id   AF-A0A9X1W0B8-F1
#
_cell.length_a   1.000
_cell.length_b   1.000
_cell.length_c   1.000
_cell.angle_alpha   90.00
_cell.angle_beta   90.00
_cell.angle_gamma   90.00
#
_symmetry.space_group_name_H-M   'P 1'
#
loop_
_entity.id
_entity.type
_entity.pdbx_description
1 polymer ?
#
loop_
_entity_poly.entity_id
_entity_poly.type
_entity_poly.pdbx_seq_one_letter_code
_entity_poly.pdbx_strand_id
1 'polypeptide(L)'
;MTPQEEADMQSRYRQSLRETETRELQAAAGLIERFRQRAANKGICMKDKDFRYSHTTGITACHPQLLRALLDVNPDPSDGLYRWSDLKAVLRPAKFDGGCLQADEFVVLAHPCFRRAMHPLHNWAPLFIDIFWRLEQPGLDKYIALDEDRVRIDVDGPLIMELDTWYGPPFNRDIVRIVSGTTKLRPPADLDTKRIASWYANTYCVDVKWTDGPIRTFQALELKHGSVLLEESGKNWHPARYLHAEYDVRARSFRHFDGAIQYLSDDEHSLRKDSDFNLIYKSQLHVKPKSRKLFKLNGSLDVHT
;
A
#
# COMPACT_ATOMS: atom_id res chain seq x y z
N MET A 1 23.63 -22.33 11.67
CA MET A 1 23.21 -22.59 10.29
C MET A 1 24.26 -21.98 9.37
N THR A 2 24.87 -22.79 8.51
CA THR A 2 25.85 -22.31 7.53
C THR A 2 25.14 -21.60 6.36
N PRO A 3 25.84 -20.75 5.59
CA PRO A 3 25.24 -20.12 4.40
C PRO A 3 24.69 -21.14 3.38
N GLN A 4 25.34 -22.30 3.26
CA GLN A 4 24.91 -23.39 2.38
C GLN A 4 23.60 -24.02 2.87
N GLU A 5 23.50 -24.32 4.17
CA GLU A 5 22.26 -24.84 4.76
C GLU A 5 21.09 -23.86 4.61
N GLU A 6 21.33 -22.55 4.75
CA GLU A 6 20.34 -21.49 4.55
C GLU A 6 19.85 -21.48 3.09
N ALA A 7 20.77 -21.53 2.11
CA ALA A 7 20.44 -21.57 0.69
C ALA A 7 19.64 -22.82 0.31
N ASP A 8 20.02 -23.99 0.83
CA ASP A 8 19.34 -25.26 0.58
C ASP A 8 17.94 -25.29 1.21
N MET A 9 17.78 -24.70 2.40
CA MET A 9 16.46 -24.52 3.03
C MET A 9 15.57 -23.59 2.20
N GLN A 10 16.09 -22.45 1.75
CA GLN A 10 15.34 -21.51 0.89
C GLN A 10 14.97 -22.12 -0.45
N SER A 11 15.84 -22.96 -1.04
CA SER A 11 15.56 -23.66 -2.29
C SER A 11 14.41 -24.65 -2.13
N ARG A 12 14.47 -25.52 -1.10
CA ARG A 12 13.40 -26.48 -0.78
C ARG A 12 12.08 -25.79 -0.47
N TYR A 13 12.11 -24.69 0.28
CA TYR A 13 10.93 -23.88 0.56
C TYR A 13 10.30 -23.33 -0.74
N ARG A 14 11.10 -22.74 -1.64
CA ARG A 14 10.61 -22.24 -2.94
C ARG A 14 10.06 -23.34 -3.83
N GLN A 15 10.62 -24.54 -3.79
CA GLN A 15 10.08 -25.69 -4.50
C GLN A 15 8.72 -26.11 -3.92
N SER A 16 8.61 -26.26 -2.60
CA SER A 16 7.35 -26.59 -1.93
C SER A 16 6.23 -25.58 -2.22
N LEU A 17 6.56 -24.28 -2.28
CA LEU A 17 5.59 -23.25 -2.67
C LEU A 17 5.06 -23.45 -4.11
N ARG A 18 5.92 -23.81 -5.06
CA ARG A 18 5.52 -24.07 -6.46
C ARG A 18 4.67 -25.32 -6.60
N GLU A 19 5.01 -26.38 -5.87
CA GLU A 19 4.24 -27.62 -5.83
C GLU A 19 2.85 -27.37 -5.22
N THR A 20 2.79 -26.57 -4.15
CA THR A 20 1.52 -26.15 -3.54
C THR A 20 0.69 -25.31 -4.52
N GLU A 21 1.26 -24.27 -5.13
CA GLU A 21 0.57 -23.44 -6.13
C GLU A 21 -0.01 -24.30 -7.26
N THR A 22 0.76 -25.24 -7.80
CA THR A 22 0.29 -26.15 -8.85
C THR A 22 -0.91 -26.98 -8.38
N ARG A 23 -0.83 -27.55 -7.18
CA ARG A 23 -1.90 -28.38 -6.60
C ARG A 23 -3.18 -27.59 -6.35
N GLU A 24 -3.08 -26.40 -5.76
CA GLU A 24 -4.25 -25.57 -5.45
C GLU A 24 -4.93 -25.05 -6.73
N LEU A 25 -4.14 -24.66 -7.75
CA LEU A 25 -4.69 -24.25 -9.05
C LEU A 25 -5.39 -25.41 -9.78
N GLN A 26 -4.85 -26.62 -9.71
CA GLN A 26 -5.50 -27.82 -10.25
C GLN A 26 -6.82 -28.13 -9.53
N ALA A 27 -6.83 -28.05 -8.20
CA ALA A 27 -8.04 -28.25 -7.40
C ALA A 27 -9.12 -27.22 -7.73
N ALA A 28 -8.72 -26.00 -8.09
CA ALA A 28 -9.62 -24.90 -8.45
C ALA A 28 -9.91 -24.77 -9.95
N ALA A 29 -9.60 -25.78 -10.78
CA ALA A 29 -9.76 -25.69 -12.23
C ALA A 29 -11.18 -25.25 -12.67
N GLY A 30 -12.22 -25.76 -12.01
CA GLY A 30 -13.60 -25.36 -12.29
C GLY A 30 -13.91 -23.91 -11.94
N LEU A 31 -13.30 -23.36 -10.88
CA LEU A 31 -13.43 -21.94 -10.51
C LEU A 31 -12.71 -21.05 -11.53
N ILE A 32 -11.48 -21.44 -11.91
CA ILE A 32 -10.66 -20.74 -12.91
C ILE A 32 -11.41 -20.66 -14.23
N GLU A 33 -12.01 -21.76 -14.69
CA GLU A 33 -12.72 -21.78 -15.98
C GLU A 33 -13.98 -20.90 -15.98
N ARG A 34 -14.76 -20.91 -14.88
CA ARG A 34 -15.89 -19.97 -14.73
C ARG A 34 -15.42 -18.52 -14.80
N PHE A 35 -14.33 -18.20 -14.11
CA PHE A 35 -13.78 -16.85 -14.12
C PHE A 35 -13.26 -16.44 -15.50
N ARG A 36 -12.64 -17.36 -16.26
CA ARG A 36 -12.23 -17.10 -17.66
C ARG A 36 -13.39 -16.70 -18.54
N GLN A 37 -14.52 -17.41 -18.44
CA GLN A 37 -15.72 -17.09 -19.22
C GLN A 37 -16.25 -15.70 -18.88
N ARG A 38 -16.27 -15.34 -17.60
CA ARG A 38 -16.63 -13.98 -17.15
C ARG A 38 -15.67 -12.93 -17.71
N ALA A 39 -14.36 -13.15 -17.61
CA ALA A 39 -13.35 -12.23 -18.15
C ALA A 39 -13.49 -12.08 -19.67
N ALA A 40 -13.75 -13.17 -20.39
CA ALA A 40 -13.98 -13.17 -21.83
C ALA A 40 -15.21 -12.34 -22.23
N ASN A 41 -16.29 -12.38 -21.44
CA ASN A 41 -17.47 -11.52 -21.64
C ASN A 41 -17.16 -10.02 -21.48
N LYS A 42 -16.07 -9.68 -20.78
CA LYS A 42 -15.52 -8.32 -20.67
C LYS A 42 -14.37 -8.05 -21.65
N GLY A 43 -14.15 -8.95 -22.62
CA GLY A 43 -13.11 -8.81 -23.66
C GLY A 43 -11.70 -9.20 -23.22
N ILE A 44 -11.52 -9.86 -22.08
CA ILE A 44 -10.21 -10.26 -21.55
C ILE A 44 -9.99 -11.75 -21.82
N CYS A 45 -8.90 -12.08 -22.51
CA CYS A 45 -8.48 -13.46 -22.75
C CYS A 45 -7.41 -13.87 -21.73
N MET A 46 -7.81 -14.71 -20.78
CA MET A 46 -6.92 -15.20 -19.72
C MET A 46 -6.36 -16.59 -20.01
N LYS A 47 -5.09 -16.80 -19.66
CA LYS A 47 -4.33 -18.06 -19.82
C LYS A 47 -3.99 -18.67 -18.47
N ASP A 48 -3.53 -19.92 -18.44
CA ASP A 48 -3.11 -20.59 -17.19
C ASP A 48 -2.10 -19.78 -16.37
N LYS A 49 -1.13 -19.15 -17.04
CA LYS A 49 -0.11 -18.31 -16.40
C LYS A 49 -0.64 -17.06 -15.70
N ASP A 50 -1.88 -16.66 -16.03
CA ASP A 50 -2.53 -15.48 -15.47
C ASP A 50 -3.20 -15.81 -14.12
N PHE A 51 -3.18 -17.07 -13.69
CA PHE A 51 -3.67 -17.50 -12.38
C PHE A 51 -2.51 -17.86 -11.48
N ARG A 52 -2.56 -17.37 -10.24
CA ARG A 52 -1.55 -17.60 -9.21
C ARG A 52 -2.22 -18.02 -7.92
N TYR A 53 -1.50 -18.80 -7.12
CA TYR A 53 -1.90 -19.09 -5.76
C TYR A 53 -0.83 -18.61 -4.78
N SER A 54 -1.26 -17.92 -3.72
CA SER A 54 -0.45 -17.70 -2.54
C SER A 54 -1.26 -18.05 -1.29
N HIS A 55 -0.60 -18.63 -0.29
CA HIS A 55 -1.23 -18.93 1.00
C HIS A 55 -1.82 -17.68 1.69
N THR A 56 -1.29 -16.50 1.37
CA THR A 56 -1.66 -15.20 1.94
C THR A 56 -2.80 -14.49 1.23
N THR A 57 -3.02 -14.76 -0.06
CA THR A 57 -3.99 -14.01 -0.87
C THR A 57 -5.00 -14.94 -1.57
N GLY A 58 -4.82 -16.26 -1.48
CA GLY A 58 -5.68 -17.22 -2.15
C GLY A 58 -5.36 -17.34 -3.64
N ILE A 59 -6.39 -17.62 -4.44
CA ILE A 59 -6.30 -17.79 -5.88
C ILE A 59 -6.57 -16.44 -6.54
N THR A 60 -5.55 -15.89 -7.19
CA THR A 60 -5.64 -14.59 -7.87
C THR A 60 -5.58 -14.74 -9.37
N ALA A 61 -6.48 -14.03 -10.05
CA ALA A 61 -6.41 -13.76 -11.48
C ALA A 61 -5.59 -12.47 -11.69
N CYS A 62 -4.62 -12.50 -12.61
CA CYS A 62 -3.66 -11.45 -12.89
C CYS A 62 -3.69 -11.07 -14.37
N HIS A 63 -4.15 -9.87 -14.71
CA HIS A 63 -4.10 -9.34 -16.07
C HIS A 63 -4.08 -7.80 -16.03
N PRO A 64 -3.31 -7.10 -16.88
CA PRO A 64 -3.32 -5.64 -16.91
C PRO A 64 -4.73 -5.06 -16.97
N GLN A 65 -5.04 -4.12 -16.08
CA GLN A 65 -6.35 -3.44 -15.98
C GLN A 65 -7.56 -4.36 -15.79
N LEU A 66 -7.36 -5.59 -15.30
CA LEU A 66 -8.41 -6.57 -15.05
C LEU A 66 -9.58 -5.99 -14.24
N LEU A 67 -9.27 -5.28 -13.15
CA LEU A 67 -10.30 -4.72 -12.28
C LEU A 67 -11.18 -3.70 -13.00
N ARG A 68 -10.57 -2.83 -13.83
CA ARG A 68 -11.28 -1.80 -14.60
C ARG A 68 -12.26 -2.39 -15.60
N ALA A 69 -11.93 -3.55 -16.17
CA ALA A 69 -12.84 -4.25 -17.08
C ALA A 69 -13.98 -4.95 -16.33
N LEU A 70 -13.74 -5.38 -15.09
CA LEU A 70 -14.71 -6.12 -14.28
C LEU A 70 -15.69 -5.23 -13.51
N LEU A 71 -15.24 -4.05 -13.06
CA LEU A 71 -16.05 -3.09 -12.32
C LEU A 71 -16.63 -2.01 -13.23
N ASP A 72 -17.89 -1.67 -13.01
CA ASP A 72 -18.55 -0.54 -13.67
C ASP A 72 -18.28 0.80 -12.93
N VAL A 73 -17.25 0.84 -12.08
CA VAL A 73 -16.77 2.03 -11.35
C VAL A 73 -15.36 2.33 -11.83
N ASN A 74 -15.11 3.58 -12.19
CA ASN A 74 -13.82 4.03 -12.72
C ASN A 74 -13.08 4.90 -11.68
N PRO A 75 -11.75 4.87 -11.67
CA PRO A 75 -10.96 5.79 -10.85
C PRO A 75 -11.02 7.21 -11.43
N ASP A 76 -10.73 8.20 -10.59
CA ASP A 76 -10.48 9.57 -11.00
C ASP A 76 -9.28 9.60 -11.97
N PRO A 77 -9.44 10.13 -13.21
CA PRO A 77 -8.35 10.14 -14.18
C PRO A 77 -7.13 10.97 -13.76
N SER A 78 -7.30 11.91 -12.83
CA SER A 78 -6.23 12.82 -12.42
C SER A 78 -5.23 12.17 -11.45
N ASP A 79 -5.68 11.24 -10.61
CA ASP A 79 -4.85 10.61 -9.58
C ASP A 79 -4.97 9.09 -9.47
N GLY A 80 -5.86 8.48 -10.26
CA GLY A 80 -6.05 7.03 -10.30
C GLY A 80 -6.74 6.44 -9.07
N LEU A 81 -7.41 7.28 -8.26
CA LEU A 81 -8.10 6.82 -7.05
C LEU A 81 -9.59 6.59 -7.29
N TYR A 82 -10.12 5.53 -6.69
CA TYR A 82 -11.55 5.24 -6.68
C TYR A 82 -12.21 5.98 -5.53
N ARG A 83 -13.36 6.63 -5.80
CA ARG A 83 -14.16 7.26 -4.76
C ARG A 83 -14.88 6.21 -3.92
N TRP A 84 -14.80 6.32 -2.60
CA TRP A 84 -15.33 5.33 -1.67
C TRP A 84 -16.85 5.18 -1.75
N SER A 85 -17.59 6.27 -1.99
CA SER A 85 -19.05 6.23 -2.19
C SER A 85 -19.45 5.31 -3.34
N ASP A 86 -18.67 5.35 -4.42
CA ASP A 86 -18.97 4.64 -5.66
C ASP A 86 -18.62 3.17 -5.51
N LEU A 87 -17.50 2.87 -4.82
CA LEU A 87 -17.13 1.50 -4.44
C LEU A 87 -18.19 0.85 -3.54
N LYS A 88 -18.66 1.54 -2.50
CA LYS A 88 -19.69 1.02 -1.58
C LYS A 88 -21.03 0.74 -2.26
N ALA A 89 -21.30 1.36 -3.40
CA ALA A 89 -22.53 1.10 -4.15
C ALA A 89 -22.52 -0.27 -4.85
N VAL A 90 -21.34 -0.84 -5.13
CA VAL A 90 -21.21 -2.08 -5.90
C VAL A 90 -20.40 -3.18 -5.19
N LEU A 91 -19.72 -2.86 -4.09
CA LEU A 91 -18.90 -3.78 -3.31
C LEU A 91 -19.30 -3.79 -1.84
N ARG A 92 -19.09 -4.93 -1.21
CA ARG A 92 -19.28 -5.13 0.24
C ARG A 92 -17.92 -5.21 0.93
N PRO A 93 -17.71 -4.59 2.11
CA PRO A 93 -16.51 -4.87 2.90
C PRO A 93 -16.40 -6.37 3.20
N ALA A 94 -15.24 -6.97 2.91
CA ALA A 94 -15.01 -8.36 3.26
C ALA A 94 -14.97 -8.51 4.80
N LYS A 95 -15.71 -9.49 5.33
CA LYS A 95 -15.66 -9.76 6.77
C LYS A 95 -14.30 -10.35 7.11
N PHE A 96 -13.59 -9.75 8.07
CA PHE A 96 -12.30 -10.22 8.60
C PHE A 96 -11.12 -10.21 7.62
N ASP A 97 -11.22 -9.49 6.50
CA ASP A 97 -10.14 -9.37 5.51
C ASP A 97 -9.88 -7.88 5.22
N GLY A 98 -9.01 -7.29 6.03
CA GLY A 98 -8.66 -5.88 5.95
C GLY A 98 -8.06 -5.53 4.60
N GLY A 99 -8.59 -4.52 3.90
CA GLY A 99 -8.11 -4.14 2.56
C GLY A 99 -8.69 -4.94 1.40
N CYS A 100 -9.67 -5.81 1.67
CA CYS A 100 -10.46 -6.51 0.68
C CYS A 100 -11.90 -5.96 0.59
N LEU A 101 -12.42 -5.92 -0.63
CA LEU A 101 -13.81 -5.58 -0.95
C LEU A 101 -14.40 -6.70 -1.80
N GLN A 102 -15.52 -7.25 -1.37
CA GLN A 102 -16.15 -8.42 -1.98
C GLN A 102 -17.19 -8.00 -3.03
N ALA A 103 -16.97 -8.44 -4.27
CA ALA A 103 -17.99 -8.56 -5.30
C ALA A 103 -18.62 -9.97 -5.23
N ASP A 104 -19.57 -10.29 -6.11
CA ASP A 104 -20.24 -11.59 -6.08
C ASP A 104 -19.31 -12.76 -6.48
N GLU A 105 -18.44 -12.55 -7.46
CA GLU A 105 -17.61 -13.62 -8.05
C GLU A 105 -16.10 -13.39 -7.87
N PHE A 106 -15.71 -12.29 -7.24
CA PHE A 106 -14.31 -11.96 -6.98
C PHE A 106 -14.17 -11.01 -5.80
N VAL A 107 -12.95 -10.89 -5.31
CA VAL A 107 -12.55 -9.97 -4.25
C VAL A 107 -11.55 -8.98 -4.82
N VAL A 108 -11.90 -7.71 -4.65
CA VAL A 108 -11.10 -6.54 -5.00
C VAL A 108 -10.11 -6.27 -3.88
N LEU A 109 -8.87 -6.02 -4.28
CA LEU A 109 -7.75 -5.85 -3.37
C LEU A 109 -7.35 -4.37 -3.38
N ALA A 110 -7.04 -3.76 -2.24
CA ALA A 110 -6.36 -2.46 -2.22
C ALA A 110 -4.99 -2.49 -2.96
N HIS A 111 -4.43 -1.33 -3.29
CA HIS A 111 -3.19 -1.29 -4.06
C HIS A 111 -2.02 -2.07 -3.38
N PRO A 112 -1.15 -2.79 -4.11
CA PRO A 112 -0.04 -3.55 -3.53
C PRO A 112 0.88 -2.77 -2.60
N CYS A 113 0.96 -1.46 -2.75
CA CYS A 113 1.78 -0.60 -1.88
C CYS A 113 1.29 -0.51 -0.42
N PHE A 114 0.05 -0.94 -0.15
CA PHE A 114 -0.45 -1.15 1.21
C PHE A 114 -0.06 -2.51 1.80
N ARG A 115 0.42 -3.45 0.99
CA ARG A 115 0.78 -4.80 1.45
C ARG A 115 2.15 -4.80 2.10
N ARG A 116 2.43 -5.85 2.86
CA ARG A 116 3.74 -6.05 3.49
C ARG A 116 4.85 -6.07 2.43
N ALA A 117 5.90 -5.28 2.67
CA ALA A 117 6.99 -5.05 1.73
C ALA A 117 6.55 -4.52 0.34
N MET A 118 5.32 -4.00 0.23
CA MET A 118 4.71 -3.53 -1.02
C MET A 118 4.65 -4.63 -2.10
N HIS A 119 4.69 -5.90 -1.67
CA HIS A 119 4.75 -7.03 -2.57
C HIS A 119 3.34 -7.51 -2.92
N PRO A 120 3.03 -7.75 -4.20
CA PRO A 120 1.67 -8.09 -4.61
C PRO A 120 1.13 -9.43 -4.11
N LEU A 121 1.98 -10.38 -3.75
CA LEU A 121 1.54 -11.68 -3.22
C LEU A 121 1.41 -11.73 -1.70
N HIS A 122 1.80 -10.66 -0.99
CA HIS A 122 1.74 -10.64 0.47
C HIS A 122 0.39 -10.16 0.97
N ASN A 123 0.09 -10.50 2.22
CA ASN A 123 -1.12 -10.02 2.86
C ASN A 123 -1.02 -8.53 3.25
N TRP A 124 -2.16 -7.99 3.67
CA TRP A 124 -2.34 -6.63 4.13
C TRP A 124 -1.74 -6.42 5.52
N ALA A 125 -1.06 -5.30 5.69
CA ALA A 125 -0.72 -4.77 7.00
C ALA A 125 -0.49 -3.28 6.81
N PRO A 126 -1.57 -2.49 6.85
CA PRO A 126 -1.69 -1.72 8.07
C PRO A 126 -3.11 -1.59 8.61
N LEU A 127 -3.23 -1.48 9.94
CA LEU A 127 -4.40 -0.97 10.68
C LEU A 127 -5.02 0.27 10.03
N PHE A 128 -4.21 1.08 9.34
CA PHE A 128 -4.68 2.23 8.57
C PHE A 128 -5.79 1.87 7.56
N ILE A 129 -5.67 0.80 6.78
CA ILE A 129 -6.69 0.45 5.77
C ILE A 129 -7.99 0.07 6.45
N ASP A 130 -7.91 -0.68 7.55
CA ASP A 130 -9.07 -1.03 8.36
C ASP A 130 -9.76 0.19 8.97
N ILE A 131 -8.98 1.14 9.50
CA ILE A 131 -9.49 2.42 10.00
C ILE A 131 -10.14 3.19 8.84
N PHE A 132 -9.47 3.30 7.70
CA PHE A 132 -9.98 4.01 6.53
C PHE A 132 -11.31 3.42 6.04
N TRP A 133 -11.45 2.09 6.03
CA TRP A 133 -12.66 1.40 5.57
C TRP A 133 -13.82 1.72 6.50
N ARG A 134 -13.59 1.62 7.81
CA ARG A 134 -14.59 1.83 8.87
C ARG A 134 -14.91 3.29 9.16
N LEU A 135 -14.04 4.22 8.74
CA LEU A 135 -14.21 5.65 8.97
C LEU A 135 -15.45 6.18 8.23
N GLU A 136 -16.54 6.41 8.94
CA GLU A 136 -17.74 7.05 8.40
C GLU A 136 -17.94 8.38 9.12
N GLN A 137 -17.75 9.48 8.40
CA GLN A 137 -17.95 10.83 8.91
C GLN A 137 -18.71 11.67 7.88
N PRO A 138 -19.80 12.38 8.26
CA PRO A 138 -20.51 13.27 7.36
C PRO A 138 -19.59 14.34 6.77
N GLY A 139 -19.68 14.55 5.45
CA GLY A 139 -18.88 15.55 4.74
C GLY A 139 -17.42 15.16 4.45
N LEU A 140 -17.02 13.90 4.72
CA LEU A 140 -15.71 13.38 4.38
C LEU A 140 -15.75 12.61 3.06
N ASP A 141 -15.05 13.11 2.05
CA ASP A 141 -14.83 12.41 0.79
C ASP A 141 -13.56 11.56 0.87
N LYS A 142 -13.73 10.24 0.76
CA LYS A 142 -12.64 9.25 0.83
C LYS A 142 -12.35 8.67 -0.55
N TYR A 143 -11.07 8.51 -0.88
CA TYR A 143 -10.63 7.88 -2.12
C TYR A 143 -9.43 6.98 -1.88
N ILE A 144 -9.34 5.89 -2.63
CA ILE A 144 -8.29 4.88 -2.47
C ILE A 144 -7.89 4.25 -3.80
N ALA A 145 -6.61 3.90 -3.93
CA ALA A 145 -6.07 3.08 -4.99
C ALA A 145 -6.37 1.60 -4.72
N LEU A 146 -6.77 0.91 -5.78
CA LEU A 146 -7.01 -0.54 -5.80
C LEU A 146 -5.95 -1.24 -6.67
N ASP A 147 -5.80 -2.55 -6.51
CA ASP A 147 -4.98 -3.37 -7.40
C ASP A 147 -5.73 -3.57 -8.72
N GLU A 148 -5.36 -2.79 -9.72
CA GLU A 148 -6.10 -2.79 -10.98
C GLU A 148 -5.80 -4.01 -11.85
N ASP A 149 -4.69 -4.70 -11.56
CA ASP A 149 -4.21 -5.80 -12.38
C ASP A 149 -4.59 -7.17 -11.80
N ARG A 150 -5.18 -7.21 -10.60
CA ARG A 150 -5.44 -8.46 -9.89
C ARG A 150 -6.74 -8.44 -9.11
N VAL A 151 -7.41 -9.57 -9.14
CA VAL A 151 -8.53 -9.88 -8.24
C VAL A 151 -8.36 -11.28 -7.68
N ARG A 152 -8.82 -11.51 -6.46
CA ARG A 152 -8.94 -12.87 -5.89
C ARG A 152 -10.26 -13.48 -6.35
N ILE A 153 -10.26 -14.75 -6.75
CA ILE A 153 -11.44 -15.42 -7.35
C ILE A 153 -12.06 -16.48 -6.43
N ASP A 154 -11.31 -16.98 -5.45
CA ASP A 154 -11.83 -17.78 -4.35
C ASP A 154 -12.43 -16.86 -3.28
N VAL A 155 -13.66 -16.41 -3.55
CA VAL A 155 -14.40 -15.48 -2.69
C VAL A 155 -14.49 -15.98 -1.25
N ASP A 156 -14.84 -17.26 -1.07
CA ASP A 156 -14.93 -17.97 0.22
C ASP A 156 -13.62 -18.66 0.62
N GLY A 157 -12.51 -18.27 0.00
CA GLY A 157 -11.18 -18.80 0.27
C GLY A 157 -10.65 -18.44 1.67
N PRO A 158 -9.49 -19.01 2.05
CA PRO A 158 -8.89 -18.75 3.35
C PRO A 158 -8.55 -17.27 3.53
N LEU A 159 -8.73 -16.78 4.75
CA LEU A 159 -8.38 -15.42 5.16
C LEU A 159 -7.18 -15.46 6.10
N ILE A 160 -6.25 -14.51 5.92
CA ILE A 160 -5.18 -14.28 6.89
C ILE A 160 -5.43 -12.95 7.59
N MET A 161 -5.39 -12.98 8.92
CA MET A 161 -5.41 -11.77 9.74
C MET A 161 -3.98 -11.43 10.16
N GLU A 162 -3.50 -10.25 9.76
CA GLU A 162 -2.27 -9.67 10.30
C GLU A 162 -2.64 -8.55 11.27
N LEU A 163 -2.06 -8.58 12.48
CA LEU A 163 -2.22 -7.52 13.47
C LEU A 163 -0.93 -6.72 13.53
N ASP A 164 -1.01 -5.43 13.27
CA ASP A 164 0.06 -4.47 13.50
C ASP A 164 -0.24 -3.64 14.75
N THR A 165 0.82 -3.19 15.40
CA THR A 165 0.73 -2.26 16.52
C THR A 165 1.79 -1.19 16.34
N TRP A 166 1.44 0.04 16.73
CA TRP A 166 2.42 1.11 16.85
C TRP A 166 3.14 0.98 18.18
N TYR A 167 4.47 0.89 18.13
CA TYR A 167 5.32 0.99 19.32
C TYR A 167 6.08 2.31 19.28
N GLY A 168 5.69 3.24 20.15
CA GLY A 168 6.31 4.56 20.24
C GLY A 168 5.64 5.44 21.29
N PRO A 169 6.19 6.64 21.55
CA PRO A 169 5.57 7.60 22.46
C PRO A 169 4.15 7.98 21.97
N PRO A 170 3.22 8.26 22.88
CA PRO A 170 1.89 8.71 22.50
C PRO A 170 1.96 10.04 21.76
N PHE A 171 1.09 10.23 20.77
CA PHE A 171 0.99 11.50 20.06
C PHE A 171 0.29 12.56 20.92
N ASN A 172 0.78 13.80 20.85
CA ASN A 172 0.06 14.93 21.42
C ASN A 172 -1.18 15.21 20.56
N ARG A 173 -2.36 15.00 21.13
CA ARG A 173 -3.64 15.23 20.45
C ARG A 173 -3.97 16.72 20.27
N ASP A 174 -3.29 17.61 20.99
CA ASP A 174 -3.35 19.04 20.72
C ASP A 174 -2.35 19.38 19.62
N ILE A 175 -2.80 19.29 18.36
CA ILE A 175 -1.97 19.56 17.18
C ILE A 175 -1.33 20.95 17.25
N VAL A 176 -1.98 21.92 17.88
CA VAL A 176 -1.48 23.29 18.02
C VAL A 176 -0.24 23.36 18.95
N ARG A 177 -0.07 22.39 19.86
CA ARG A 177 1.09 22.31 20.75
C ARG A 177 2.27 21.54 20.17
N ILE A 178 2.11 20.89 19.02
CA ILE A 178 3.22 20.22 18.35
C ILE A 178 4.19 21.30 17.88
N VAL A 179 5.48 21.15 18.15
CA VAL A 179 6.50 22.13 17.75
C VAL A 179 6.80 21.98 16.26
N SER A 180 6.87 23.10 15.55
CA SER A 180 7.29 23.11 14.15
C SER A 180 8.76 22.74 13.99
N GLY A 181 9.07 22.04 12.90
CA GLY A 181 10.42 21.60 12.59
C GLY A 181 10.45 20.30 11.83
N THR A 182 11.67 19.84 11.54
CA THR A 182 11.94 18.57 10.87
C THR A 182 12.62 17.63 11.85
N THR A 183 12.19 16.37 11.88
CA THR A 183 12.82 15.30 12.65
C THR A 183 13.10 14.13 11.72
N LYS A 184 14.32 13.58 11.78
CA LYS A 184 14.75 12.41 11.00
C LYS A 184 15.00 11.26 11.96
N LEU A 185 14.16 10.23 11.89
CA LEU A 185 14.27 9.01 12.69
C LEU A 185 14.95 7.92 11.88
N ARG A 186 15.88 7.19 12.49
CA ARG A 186 16.59 6.06 11.86
C ARG A 186 16.56 4.86 12.82
N PRO A 187 16.56 3.62 12.29
CA PRO A 187 16.88 2.46 13.11
C PRO A 187 18.23 2.65 13.83
N PRO A 188 18.43 2.03 15.01
CA PRO A 188 19.70 2.08 15.70
C PRO A 188 20.86 1.59 14.82
N ALA A 189 21.98 2.33 14.84
CA ALA A 189 23.11 2.12 13.92
C ALA A 189 23.88 0.81 14.18
N ASP A 190 23.68 0.20 15.35
CA ASP A 190 24.28 -1.06 15.78
C ASP A 190 23.49 -2.30 15.30
N LEU A 191 22.33 -2.10 14.67
CA LEU A 191 21.56 -3.21 14.09
C LEU A 191 22.11 -3.61 12.73
N ASP A 192 22.27 -4.93 12.54
CA ASP A 192 22.57 -5.50 11.24
C ASP A 192 21.38 -5.40 10.27
N THR A 193 21.65 -5.66 8.99
CA THR A 193 20.64 -5.61 7.93
C THR A 193 19.51 -6.62 8.11
N LYS A 194 19.77 -7.79 8.73
CA LYS A 194 18.74 -8.81 8.99
C LYS A 194 17.75 -8.30 10.06
N ARG A 195 18.23 -7.64 11.11
CA ARG A 195 17.40 -7.02 12.16
C ARG A 195 16.65 -5.80 11.63
N ILE A 196 17.28 -4.96 10.81
CA ILE A 196 16.59 -3.85 10.14
C ILE A 196 15.46 -4.37 9.23
N ALA A 197 15.72 -5.43 8.47
CA ALA A 197 14.70 -6.07 7.63
C ALA A 197 13.53 -6.62 8.46
N SER A 198 13.84 -7.30 9.57
CA SER A 198 12.83 -7.96 10.42
C SER A 198 12.00 -6.99 11.25
N TRP A 199 12.63 -6.02 11.91
CA TRP A 199 11.97 -5.16 12.90
C TRP A 199 11.50 -3.82 12.31
N TYR A 200 12.15 -3.35 11.25
CA TYR A 200 11.86 -2.05 10.63
C TYR A 200 11.43 -2.19 9.17
N ALA A 201 11.15 -3.40 8.68
CA ALA A 201 10.69 -3.66 7.31
C ALA A 201 11.57 -2.94 6.26
N ASN A 202 12.90 -3.02 6.43
CA ASN A 202 13.89 -2.35 5.59
C ASN A 202 13.76 -0.83 5.51
N THR A 203 13.21 -0.17 6.53
CA THR A 203 13.17 1.29 6.58
C THR A 203 14.54 1.84 6.90
N TYR A 204 15.02 2.74 6.04
CA TYR A 204 16.28 3.45 6.25
C TYR A 204 16.07 4.64 7.18
N CYS A 205 15.05 5.44 6.94
CA CYS A 205 14.67 6.54 7.82
C CYS A 205 13.19 6.91 7.66
N VAL A 206 12.66 7.61 8.67
CA VAL A 206 11.39 8.34 8.59
C VAL A 206 11.69 9.81 8.84
N ASP A 207 11.44 10.63 7.83
CA ASP A 207 11.46 12.08 7.99
C ASP A 207 10.06 12.57 8.33
N VAL A 208 9.95 13.44 9.32
CA VAL A 208 8.70 14.07 9.74
C VAL A 208 8.91 15.57 9.75
N LYS A 209 7.95 16.33 9.23
CA LYS A 209 7.98 17.79 9.24
C LYS A 209 6.61 18.36 9.64
N TRP A 210 6.65 19.31 10.57
CA TRP A 210 5.52 20.17 10.91
C TRP A 210 5.84 21.62 10.54
N THR A 211 4.95 22.26 9.81
CA THR A 211 5.07 23.69 9.44
C THR A 211 3.91 24.50 10.02
N ASP A 212 4.24 25.64 10.62
CA ASP A 212 3.28 26.55 11.24
C ASP A 212 2.62 27.47 10.21
N GLY A 213 1.39 27.87 10.53
CA GLY A 213 0.56 28.77 9.73
C GLY A 213 -0.91 28.69 10.15
N PRO A 214 -1.79 29.50 9.54
CA PRO A 214 -3.24 29.36 9.72
C PRO A 214 -3.75 27.96 9.37
N ILE A 215 -3.11 27.36 8.35
CA ILE A 215 -3.18 25.95 8.03
C ILE A 215 -1.81 25.36 8.36
N ARG A 216 -1.75 24.54 9.40
CA ARG A 216 -0.54 23.79 9.74
C ARG A 216 -0.41 22.59 8.82
N THR A 217 0.80 22.29 8.37
CA THR A 217 1.05 21.14 7.50
C THR A 217 1.88 20.10 8.22
N PHE A 218 1.51 18.84 8.03
CA PHE A 218 2.27 17.68 8.41
C PHE A 218 2.75 16.97 7.15
N GLN A 219 4.02 16.60 7.12
CA GLN A 219 4.57 15.75 6.09
C GLN A 219 5.36 14.62 6.75
N ALA A 220 5.22 13.40 6.23
CA ALA A 220 6.11 12.30 6.59
C ALA A 220 6.60 11.57 5.35
N LEU A 221 7.85 11.12 5.37
CA LEU A 221 8.42 10.28 4.33
C LEU A 221 9.21 9.12 4.93
N GLU A 222 8.76 7.90 4.67
CA GLU A 222 9.47 6.67 4.97
C GLU A 222 10.35 6.30 3.76
N LEU A 223 11.67 6.45 3.90
CA LEU A 223 12.64 6.01 2.90
C LEU A 223 13.04 4.56 3.18
N LYS A 224 12.94 3.69 2.17
CA LYS A 224 13.42 2.30 2.29
C LYS A 224 14.93 2.19 2.04
N HIS A 225 15.53 1.13 2.57
CA HIS A 225 16.91 0.75 2.29
C HIS A 225 17.10 0.51 0.78
N GLY A 226 18.31 0.77 0.26
CA GLY A 226 18.58 0.72 -1.19
C GLY A 226 18.50 -0.68 -1.81
N SER A 227 18.27 -1.72 -1.00
CA SER A 227 18.00 -3.08 -1.47
C SER A 227 16.51 -3.31 -1.80
N VAL A 228 15.63 -2.36 -1.47
CA VAL A 228 14.19 -2.45 -1.73
C VAL A 228 13.89 -1.76 -3.04
N LEU A 229 13.38 -2.51 -4.00
CA LEU A 229 13.02 -2.02 -5.32
C LEU A 229 11.56 -2.37 -5.62
N LEU A 230 10.87 -1.46 -6.29
CA LEU A 230 9.57 -1.71 -6.92
C LEU A 230 9.70 -1.55 -8.44
N GLU A 231 9.15 -2.52 -9.17
CA GLU A 231 9.00 -2.41 -10.61
C GLU A 231 7.78 -1.56 -10.94
N GLU A 232 7.97 -0.54 -11.78
CA GLU A 232 6.91 0.32 -12.29
C GLU A 232 7.23 0.65 -13.75
N SER A 233 6.32 0.28 -14.67
CA SER A 233 6.48 0.45 -16.12
C SER A 233 7.78 -0.18 -16.67
N GLY A 234 8.16 -1.37 -16.18
CA GLY A 234 9.35 -2.11 -16.63
C GLY A 234 10.68 -1.56 -16.11
N LYS A 235 10.67 -0.61 -15.17
CA LYS A 235 11.86 -0.07 -14.52
C LYS A 235 11.78 -0.25 -13.00
N ASN A 236 12.92 -0.53 -12.38
CA ASN A 236 13.04 -0.61 -10.92
C ASN A 236 13.28 0.77 -10.31
N TRP A 237 12.62 1.04 -9.19
CA TRP A 237 12.68 2.29 -8.45
C TRP A 237 12.84 2.03 -6.96
N HIS A 238 13.50 2.93 -6.25
CA HIS A 238 13.49 2.93 -4.79
C HIS A 238 12.19 3.56 -4.29
N PRO A 239 11.35 2.81 -3.55
CA PRO A 239 10.10 3.36 -3.05
C PRO A 239 10.33 4.20 -1.79
N ALA A 240 9.57 5.29 -1.69
CA ALA A 240 9.39 6.02 -0.45
C ALA A 240 7.89 6.25 -0.19
N ARG A 241 7.42 5.95 1.03
CA ARG A 241 6.02 6.24 1.40
C ARG A 241 5.93 7.67 1.89
N TYR A 242 5.04 8.45 1.29
CA TYR A 242 4.85 9.85 1.61
C TYR A 242 3.45 10.09 2.14
N LEU A 243 3.34 10.90 3.19
CA LEU A 243 2.08 11.37 3.78
C LEU A 243 2.09 12.89 3.84
N HIS A 244 0.93 13.49 3.61
CA HIS A 244 0.70 14.93 3.77
C HIS A 244 -0.67 15.18 4.41
N ALA A 245 -0.72 16.04 5.43
CA ALA A 245 -1.96 16.45 6.05
C ALA A 245 -2.00 17.96 6.30
N GLU A 246 -3.20 18.53 6.25
CA GLU A 246 -3.44 19.95 6.49
C GLU A 246 -4.42 20.11 7.65
N TYR A 247 -3.99 20.83 8.68
CA TYR A 247 -4.76 21.09 9.89
C TYR A 247 -5.15 22.57 9.95
N ASP A 248 -6.44 22.87 9.96
CA ASP A 248 -6.95 24.22 10.13
C ASP A 248 -6.97 24.56 11.62
N VAL A 249 -6.14 25.54 12.03
CA VAL A 249 -5.99 25.93 13.44
C VAL A 249 -7.28 26.53 13.99
N ARG A 250 -8.04 27.25 13.17
CA ARG A 250 -9.28 27.91 13.59
C ARG A 250 -10.42 26.90 13.70
N ALA A 251 -10.56 26.03 12.71
CA ALA A 251 -11.58 24.98 12.72
C ALA A 251 -11.22 23.81 13.65
N ARG A 252 -9.95 23.71 14.06
CA ARG A 252 -9.40 22.64 14.91
C ARG A 252 -9.62 21.24 14.34
N SER A 253 -9.51 21.10 13.03
CA SER A 253 -9.71 19.85 12.31
C SER A 253 -8.74 19.71 11.16
N PHE A 254 -8.41 18.48 10.78
CA PHE A 254 -7.77 18.23 9.50
C PHE A 254 -8.79 18.53 8.38
N ARG A 255 -8.33 19.09 7.27
CA ARG A 255 -9.17 19.38 6.09
C ARG A 255 -8.77 18.57 4.86
N HIS A 256 -7.57 18.00 4.90
CA HIS A 256 -6.98 17.21 3.84
C HIS A 256 -5.96 16.25 4.46
N PHE A 257 -5.99 14.99 4.02
CA PHE A 257 -4.98 14.00 4.35
C PHE A 257 -4.80 13.07 3.16
N ASP A 258 -3.59 12.98 2.62
CA ASP A 258 -3.29 12.09 1.51
C ASP A 258 -1.97 11.34 1.69
N GLY A 259 -1.85 10.27 0.91
CA GLY A 259 -0.66 9.44 0.90
C GLY A 259 -0.33 8.98 -0.51
N ALA A 260 0.96 8.83 -0.77
CA ALA A 260 1.49 8.44 -2.07
C ALA A 260 2.75 7.57 -1.92
N ILE A 261 3.09 6.82 -2.97
CA ILE A 261 4.43 6.28 -3.15
C ILE A 261 5.21 7.19 -4.08
N GLN A 262 6.40 7.57 -3.66
CA GLN A 262 7.39 8.22 -4.51
C GLN A 262 8.33 7.14 -5.06
N TYR A 263 8.61 7.23 -6.36
CA TYR A 263 9.51 6.35 -7.09
C TYR A 263 10.79 7.13 -7.35
N LEU A 264 11.83 6.81 -6.57
CA LEU A 264 13.12 7.49 -6.63
C LEU A 264 14.08 6.69 -7.51
N SER A 265 14.77 7.37 -8.42
CA SER A 265 15.97 6.86 -9.08
C SER A 265 17.10 6.64 -8.08
N ASP A 266 18.18 5.97 -8.49
CA ASP A 266 19.36 5.75 -7.63
C ASP A 266 19.97 7.06 -7.12
N ASP A 267 20.05 8.07 -7.98
CA ASP A 267 20.59 9.40 -7.65
C ASP A 267 19.68 10.13 -6.66
N GLU A 268 18.36 10.15 -6.91
CA GLU A 268 17.38 10.76 -6.01
C GLU A 268 17.36 10.04 -4.66
N HIS A 269 17.42 8.71 -4.63
CA HIS A 269 17.47 7.92 -3.40
C HIS A 269 18.71 8.24 -2.59
N SER A 270 19.88 8.30 -3.24
CA SER A 270 21.16 8.61 -2.60
C SER A 270 21.15 10.03 -2.04
N LEU A 271 20.70 11.02 -2.82
CA LEU A 271 20.55 12.39 -2.35
C LEU A 271 19.58 12.49 -1.16
N ARG A 272 18.51 11.69 -1.14
CA ARG A 272 17.50 11.69 -0.06
C ARG A 272 18.03 11.13 1.26
N LYS A 273 19.02 10.24 1.25
CA LYS A 273 19.63 9.71 2.49
C LYS A 273 20.29 10.81 3.31
N ASP A 274 20.98 11.71 2.63
CA ASP A 274 21.80 12.77 3.23
C ASP A 274 21.08 14.12 3.34
N SER A 275 19.83 14.20 2.86
CA SER A 275 18.98 15.39 2.97
C SER A 275 17.76 15.17 3.87
N ASP A 276 17.15 16.28 4.28
CA ASP A 276 15.86 16.31 4.97
C ASP A 276 14.85 17.12 4.14
N PHE A 277 13.63 17.29 4.66
CA PHE A 277 12.62 18.13 4.02
C PHE A 277 13.01 19.63 3.90
N ASN A 278 14.12 20.10 4.47
CA ASN A 278 14.55 21.49 4.39
C ASN A 278 15.56 21.72 3.24
N LEU A 279 16.42 20.73 2.98
CA LEU A 279 17.46 20.83 1.94
C LEU A 279 16.89 20.76 0.51
N ILE A 280 15.80 20.02 0.30
CA ILE A 280 15.17 19.88 -1.02
C ILE A 280 14.63 21.22 -1.55
N TYR A 281 14.26 22.16 -0.68
CA TYR A 281 13.77 23.49 -1.10
C TYR A 281 14.88 24.46 -1.52
N LYS A 282 16.16 24.15 -1.23
CA LYS A 282 17.29 25.05 -1.51
C LYS A 282 18.11 24.67 -2.75
N SER A 283 17.94 23.46 -3.30
CA SER A 283 18.60 23.10 -4.56
C SER A 283 17.71 23.46 -5.75
N GLN A 284 18.31 23.97 -6.83
CA GLN A 284 17.58 24.31 -8.08
C GLN A 284 17.06 23.08 -8.83
N LEU A 285 17.28 21.87 -8.30
CA LEU A 285 16.83 20.59 -8.83
C LEU A 285 15.46 20.22 -8.23
N HIS A 286 14.46 21.09 -8.39
CA HIS A 286 13.08 20.85 -7.96
C HIS A 286 12.36 19.85 -8.89
N VAL A 287 12.92 18.68 -9.12
CA VAL A 287 12.17 17.61 -9.78
C VAL A 287 11.36 16.92 -8.70
N LYS A 288 10.05 17.19 -8.66
CA LYS A 288 9.13 16.42 -7.85
C LYS A 288 9.24 14.96 -8.30
N PRO A 289 9.60 14.02 -7.42
CA PRO A 289 9.78 12.64 -7.83
C PRO A 289 8.49 12.09 -8.43
N LYS A 290 8.63 11.18 -9.40
CA LYS A 290 7.49 10.42 -9.92
C LYS A 290 6.74 9.84 -8.73
N SER A 291 5.43 10.04 -8.68
CA SER A 291 4.62 9.58 -7.55
C SER A 291 3.28 9.05 -8.02
N ARG A 292 2.76 8.08 -7.24
CA ARG A 292 1.41 7.53 -7.39
C ARG A 292 0.66 7.75 -6.10
N LYS A 293 -0.46 8.45 -6.17
CA LYS A 293 -1.34 8.63 -5.00
C LYS A 293 -1.95 7.27 -4.65
N LEU A 294 -2.06 7.01 -3.34
CA LEU A 294 -2.64 5.78 -2.82
C LEU A 294 -3.98 6.01 -2.13
N PHE A 295 -4.15 7.16 -1.48
CA PHE A 295 -5.43 7.55 -0.90
C PHE A 295 -5.50 9.07 -0.74
N LYS A 296 -6.71 9.60 -0.59
CA LYS A 296 -6.96 10.96 -0.08
C LYS A 296 -8.26 10.99 0.74
N LEU A 297 -8.25 11.79 1.78
CA LEU A 297 -9.38 12.20 2.58
C LEU A 297 -9.53 13.71 2.43
N ASN A 298 -10.69 14.17 1.97
CA ASN A 298 -11.01 15.58 1.82
C ASN A 298 -12.25 15.89 2.66
N GLY A 299 -12.22 17.02 3.36
CA GLY A 299 -13.27 17.39 4.30
C GLY A 299 -12.73 17.46 5.73
N SER A 300 -13.57 17.93 6.64
CA SER A 300 -13.20 18.04 8.04
C SER A 300 -12.99 16.65 8.63
N LEU A 301 -11.89 16.41 9.33
CA LEU A 301 -11.55 15.16 10.02
C LEU A 301 -11.11 15.51 11.44
N ASP A 302 -11.77 14.88 12.42
CA ASP A 302 -11.49 15.09 13.84
C ASP A 302 -10.19 14.38 14.25
N VAL A 303 -9.44 14.95 15.20
CA VAL A 303 -8.19 14.40 15.74
C VAL A 303 -8.42 13.12 16.57
N HIS A 304 -9.67 12.83 16.95
CA HIS A 304 -10.08 11.66 17.72
C HIS A 304 -10.58 10.49 16.87
N THR A 305 -10.59 10.64 15.54
CA THR A 305 -10.94 9.60 14.58
C THR A 305 -9.89 8.49 14.55
#